data_AF-A0AAP5EXV6-F1
#
_entry.id   AF-A0AAP5EXV6-F1
#
_cell.length_a   1.000
_cell.length_b   1.000
_cell.length_c   1.000
_cell.angle_alpha   90.00
_cell.angle_beta   90.00
_cell.angle_gamma   90.00
#
_symmetry.space_group_name_H-M   'P 1'
#
loop_
_entity.id
_entity.type
_entity.pdbx_description
1 polymer ?
#
loop_
_entity_poly.entity_id
_entity_poly.type
_entity_poly.pdbx_seq_one_letter_code
_entity_poly.pdbx_strand_id
1 'polypeptide(L)'
;MRRIAVSVFVALICNFANAQQAPIVGVWEQLPVADANGGANAARHNIVFVDQKIADDTVFSGLVDAGTKNSVLCCVKVSRNSSITLAELLKKYQWDDDIADHLKKITGWKYIYEASLVDQSAQNPKMRKLVKDLSMPPALSPYSAAIVSGKIAGEEVDKKFSTGGAAISFSTLENKNVMQYKFSVNGEPVKLTEGMFAD
;
A
#
# COMPACT_ATOMS: atom_id res chain seq x y z
N MET A 1 -8.37 59.21 -43.62
CA MET A 1 -8.55 58.66 -42.26
C MET A 1 -8.81 57.17 -42.35
N ARG A 2 -7.81 56.31 -42.09
CA ARG A 2 -7.96 54.84 -42.04
C ARG A 2 -7.81 54.40 -40.58
N ARG A 3 -8.86 53.84 -39.99
CA ARG A 3 -8.85 53.29 -38.63
C ARG A 3 -8.33 51.86 -38.69
N ILE A 4 -7.18 51.60 -38.08
CA ILE A 4 -6.64 50.25 -37.89
C ILE A 4 -7.18 49.76 -36.55
N ALA A 5 -8.07 48.77 -36.61
CA ALA A 5 -8.52 48.05 -35.42
C ALA A 5 -7.43 47.04 -35.04
N VAL A 6 -6.82 47.22 -33.87
CA VAL A 6 -5.87 46.27 -33.29
C VAL A 6 -6.66 45.32 -32.40
N SER A 7 -6.87 44.09 -32.87
CA SER A 7 -7.45 43.01 -32.07
C SER A 7 -6.35 42.42 -31.16
N VAL A 8 -6.46 42.67 -29.87
CA VAL A 8 -5.62 42.04 -28.83
C VAL A 8 -6.11 40.60 -28.62
N PHE A 9 -5.38 39.63 -29.15
CA PHE A 9 -5.57 38.22 -28.81
C PHE A 9 -4.97 37.97 -27.42
N VAL A 10 -5.83 37.86 -26.41
CA VAL A 10 -5.45 37.34 -25.10
C VAL A 10 -5.34 35.83 -25.21
N ALA A 11 -4.11 35.33 -25.36
CA ALA A 11 -3.81 33.90 -25.26
C ALA A 11 -4.01 33.48 -23.79
N LEU A 12 -5.17 32.90 -23.50
CA LEU A 12 -5.42 32.17 -22.26
C LEU A 12 -4.50 30.93 -22.25
N ILE A 13 -3.36 31.07 -21.59
CA ILE A 13 -2.51 29.94 -21.23
C ILE A 13 -3.24 29.23 -20.09
N CYS A 14 -4.08 28.25 -20.44
CA CYS A 14 -4.54 27.27 -19.47
C CYS A 14 -3.31 26.52 -18.99
N ASN A 15 -2.71 26.98 -17.90
CA ASN A 15 -1.88 26.14 -17.05
C ASN A 15 -2.80 25.01 -16.59
N PHE A 16 -2.77 23.89 -17.32
CA PHE A 16 -3.21 22.61 -16.80
C PHE A 16 -2.29 22.31 -15.63
N ALA A 17 -2.64 22.83 -14.46
CA ALA A 17 -2.29 22.20 -13.21
C ALA A 17 -2.87 20.79 -13.32
N ASN A 18 -2.07 19.86 -13.84
CA ASN A 18 -2.30 18.44 -13.64
C ASN A 18 -2.34 18.31 -12.12
N ALA A 19 -3.54 18.27 -11.56
CA ALA A 19 -3.75 17.92 -10.17
C ALA A 19 -3.22 16.49 -10.07
N GLN A 20 -1.93 16.39 -9.74
CA GLN A 20 -1.25 15.14 -9.56
C GLN A 20 -2.06 14.40 -8.51
N GLN A 21 -2.66 13.29 -8.92
CA GLN A 21 -3.57 12.53 -8.08
C GLN A 21 -2.83 12.20 -6.78
N ALA A 22 -3.44 12.56 -5.64
CA ALA A 22 -2.81 12.41 -4.34
C ALA A 22 -2.33 10.96 -4.16
N PRO A 23 -1.17 10.72 -3.53
CA PRO A 23 -0.69 9.36 -3.33
C PRO A 23 -1.73 8.51 -2.60
N ILE A 24 -1.99 7.34 -3.17
CA ILE A 24 -2.77 6.28 -2.55
C ILE A 24 -1.97 5.72 -1.37
N VAL A 25 -2.63 5.53 -0.24
CA VAL A 25 -2.05 4.90 0.96
C VAL A 25 -2.88 3.70 1.38
N GLY A 26 -2.29 2.83 2.19
CA GLY A 26 -2.98 1.61 2.59
C GLY A 26 -2.19 0.71 3.52
N VAL A 27 -2.64 -0.53 3.59
CA VAL A 27 -1.96 -1.65 4.24
C VAL A 27 -1.75 -2.75 3.20
N TRP A 28 -0.55 -3.31 3.18
CA TRP A 28 -0.20 -4.51 2.44
C TRP A 28 -0.17 -5.68 3.41
N GLU A 29 -0.94 -6.71 3.07
CA GLU A 29 -0.98 -8.00 3.75
C GLU A 29 -0.30 -9.05 2.87
N GLN A 30 0.59 -9.83 3.48
CA GLN A 30 1.14 -11.03 2.87
C GLN A 30 0.72 -12.25 3.67
N LEU A 31 -0.27 -12.97 3.15
CA LEU A 31 -0.90 -14.13 3.79
C LEU A 31 -0.14 -15.41 3.45
N PRO A 32 0.22 -16.26 4.43
CA PRO A 32 0.59 -17.63 4.15
C PRO A 32 -0.65 -18.40 3.72
N VAL A 33 -0.58 -19.10 2.60
CA VAL A 33 -1.68 -19.93 2.12
C VAL A 33 -1.19 -21.37 2.10
N ALA A 34 -1.73 -22.17 3.02
CA ALA A 34 -1.61 -23.62 2.92
C ALA A 34 -2.33 -24.08 1.65
N ASP A 35 -1.79 -25.09 0.95
CA ASP A 35 -2.59 -25.75 -0.09
C ASP A 35 -3.84 -26.39 0.55
N ALA A 36 -4.86 -26.69 -0.26
CA ALA A 36 -6.12 -27.29 0.22
C ALA A 36 -5.94 -28.65 0.93
N ASN A 37 -4.73 -29.21 0.94
CA ASN A 37 -4.35 -30.45 1.60
C ASN A 37 -3.44 -30.23 2.82
N GLY A 38 -3.27 -28.98 3.30
CA GLY A 38 -2.45 -28.66 4.47
C GLY A 38 -0.94 -28.83 4.25
N GLY A 39 -0.48 -28.84 3.00
CA GLY A 39 0.93 -29.05 2.65
C GLY A 39 1.82 -27.89 3.09
N ALA A 40 3.05 -28.23 3.50
CA ALA A 40 4.07 -27.31 4.02
C ALA A 40 4.63 -26.30 2.99
N ASN A 41 4.15 -26.33 1.74
CA ASN A 41 4.53 -25.38 0.70
C ASN A 41 3.60 -24.16 0.76
N ALA A 42 3.71 -23.37 1.83
CA ALA A 42 2.91 -22.17 2.00
C ALA A 42 3.28 -21.14 0.92
N ALA A 43 2.52 -21.09 -0.17
CA ALA A 43 2.61 -19.99 -1.11
C ALA A 43 2.11 -18.72 -0.40
N ARG A 44 2.82 -17.61 -0.56
CA ARG A 44 2.43 -16.35 0.08
C ARG A 44 1.69 -15.45 -0.89
N HIS A 45 0.46 -15.08 -0.55
CA HIS A 45 -0.39 -14.23 -1.37
C HIS A 45 -0.35 -12.79 -0.86
N ASN A 46 -0.20 -11.82 -1.77
CA ASN A 46 -0.11 -10.41 -1.42
C ASN A 46 -1.44 -9.73 -1.74
N ILE A 47 -2.01 -9.03 -0.75
CA ILE A 47 -3.25 -8.27 -0.86
C ILE A 47 -2.97 -6.85 -0.38
N VAL A 48 -3.54 -5.84 -1.04
CA VAL A 48 -3.46 -4.47 -0.56
C VAL A 48 -4.85 -3.91 -0.27
N PHE A 49 -4.97 -3.21 0.84
CA PHE A 49 -6.16 -2.52 1.31
C PHE A 49 -5.87 -1.02 1.24
N VAL A 50 -6.55 -0.29 0.35
CA VAL A 50 -6.19 1.10 0.01
C VAL A 50 -7.34 2.08 0.20
N ASP A 51 -7.00 3.35 0.45
CA ASP A 51 -7.94 4.44 0.73
C ASP A 51 -8.60 5.03 -0.52
N GLN A 52 -8.02 4.77 -1.70
CA GLN A 52 -8.39 5.33 -2.99
C GLN A 52 -8.35 4.29 -4.10
N LYS A 53 -9.15 4.52 -5.15
CA LYS A 53 -9.19 3.62 -6.31
C LYS A 53 -7.91 3.77 -7.13
N ILE A 54 -7.34 2.63 -7.53
CA ILE A 54 -6.19 2.58 -8.44
C ILE A 54 -6.69 2.79 -9.87
N ALA A 55 -6.22 3.84 -10.54
CA ALA A 55 -6.57 4.15 -11.93
C ALA A 55 -5.71 3.38 -12.93
N ASP A 56 -4.42 3.19 -12.60
CA ASP A 56 -3.41 2.56 -13.45
C ASP A 56 -2.55 1.59 -12.64
N ASP A 57 -1.86 0.68 -13.33
CA ASP A 57 -0.93 -0.24 -12.67
C ASP A 57 0.04 0.54 -11.77
N THR A 58 0.05 0.21 -10.48
CA THR A 58 0.68 1.03 -9.44
C THR A 58 1.69 0.22 -8.65
N VAL A 59 2.83 0.85 -8.37
CA VAL A 59 3.84 0.33 -7.46
C VAL A 59 3.73 1.07 -6.13
N PHE A 60 3.77 0.31 -5.05
CA PHE A 60 3.74 0.79 -3.68
C PHE A 60 5.06 0.50 -2.98
N SER A 61 5.53 1.48 -2.22
CA SER A 61 6.58 1.29 -1.22
C SER A 61 5.94 0.95 0.11
N GLY A 62 6.38 -0.13 0.73
CA GLY A 62 6.05 -0.47 2.11
C GLY A 62 6.80 0.43 3.10
N LEU A 63 6.15 0.75 4.21
CA LEU A 63 6.66 1.57 5.30
C LEU A 63 6.49 0.80 6.61
N VAL A 64 7.57 0.71 7.37
CA VAL A 64 7.58 0.14 8.72
C VAL A 64 8.08 1.22 9.68
N ASP A 65 7.31 1.51 10.72
CA ASP A 65 7.70 2.46 11.74
C ASP A 65 8.91 1.93 12.52
N ALA A 66 10.06 2.63 12.44
CA ALA A 66 11.29 2.28 13.14
C ALA A 66 11.69 3.36 14.17
N GLY A 67 10.72 4.03 14.77
CA GLY A 67 10.94 5.06 15.79
C GLY A 67 11.19 6.44 15.22
N THR A 68 12.44 6.79 14.89
CA THR A 68 12.80 8.15 14.39
C THR A 68 12.60 8.30 12.89
N LYS A 69 12.67 7.19 12.15
CA LYS A 69 12.46 7.11 10.70
C LYS A 69 11.51 5.96 10.36
N ASN A 70 11.08 5.92 9.12
CA ASN A 70 10.36 4.80 8.55
C ASN A 70 11.34 3.96 7.73
N SER A 71 11.38 2.66 8.01
CA SER A 71 12.03 1.71 7.11
C SER A 71 11.18 1.54 5.86
N VAL A 72 11.85 1.48 4.70
CA VAL A 72 11.20 1.34 3.39
C VAL A 72 11.39 -0.07 2.87
N LEU A 73 10.30 -0.70 2.45
CA LEU A 73 10.27 -2.00 1.78
C LEU A 73 9.86 -1.80 0.34
N CYS A 74 10.77 -2.01 -0.60
CA CYS A 74 10.44 -1.90 -2.02
C CYS A 74 10.44 -3.28 -2.67
N CYS A 75 9.36 -3.68 -3.36
CA CYS A 75 8.09 -2.99 -3.52
C CYS A 75 6.97 -4.02 -3.80
N VAL A 76 5.73 -3.56 -3.71
CA VAL A 76 4.55 -4.30 -4.11
C VAL A 76 3.99 -3.66 -5.39
N LYS A 77 3.67 -4.47 -6.41
CA LYS A 77 3.02 -4.05 -7.65
C LYS A 77 1.57 -4.54 -7.66
N VAL A 78 0.68 -3.68 -8.12
CA VAL A 78 -0.76 -3.92 -8.20
C VAL A 78 -1.23 -3.56 -9.59
N SER A 79 -1.99 -4.45 -10.23
CA SER A 79 -2.63 -4.11 -11.50
C SER A 79 -3.95 -3.41 -11.26
N ARG A 80 -4.32 -2.44 -12.10
CA ARG A 80 -5.64 -1.78 -12.00
C ARG A 80 -6.82 -2.77 -12.14
N ASN A 81 -6.58 -3.92 -12.77
CA ASN A 81 -7.59 -4.95 -13.02
C ASN A 81 -7.67 -6.02 -11.93
N SER A 82 -6.83 -5.97 -10.89
CA SER A 82 -6.81 -6.99 -9.82
C SER A 82 -7.69 -6.64 -8.61
N SER A 83 -8.69 -5.80 -8.81
CA SER A 83 -9.67 -5.45 -7.76
C SER A 83 -10.41 -6.69 -7.31
N ILE A 84 -10.57 -6.85 -5.99
CA ILE A 84 -11.35 -7.92 -5.37
C ILE A 84 -12.20 -7.33 -4.25
N THR A 85 -13.37 -7.90 -3.99
CA THR A 85 -14.20 -7.51 -2.84
C THR A 85 -13.79 -8.29 -1.60
N LEU A 86 -14.09 -7.76 -0.41
CA LEU A 86 -13.87 -8.50 0.84
C LEU A 86 -14.64 -9.85 0.82
N ALA A 87 -15.86 -9.87 0.29
CA ALA A 87 -16.66 -11.09 0.21
C ALA A 87 -15.99 -12.18 -0.67
N GLU A 88 -15.45 -11.80 -1.82
CA GLU A 88 -14.70 -12.71 -2.70
C GLU A 88 -13.40 -13.18 -2.04
N LEU A 89 -12.69 -12.29 -1.35
CA LEU A 89 -11.46 -12.62 -0.63
C LEU A 89 -11.74 -13.59 0.53
N LEU A 90 -12.79 -13.36 1.32
CA LEU A 90 -13.21 -14.25 2.40
C LEU A 90 -13.66 -15.61 1.86
N LYS A 91 -14.34 -15.65 0.71
CA LYS A 91 -14.69 -16.90 0.04
C LYS A 91 -13.45 -17.68 -0.41
N LYS A 92 -12.40 -16.98 -0.87
CA LYS A 92 -11.13 -17.57 -1.29
C LYS A 92 -10.38 -18.23 -0.12
N TYR A 93 -10.52 -17.70 1.09
CA TYR A 93 -9.87 -18.21 2.30
C TYR A 93 -10.85 -18.79 3.32
N GLN A 94 -12.02 -19.24 2.87
CA GLN A 94 -13.11 -19.71 3.76
C GLN A 94 -12.77 -20.95 4.60
N TRP A 95 -11.66 -21.63 4.29
CA TRP A 95 -11.18 -22.82 5.01
C TRP A 95 -10.19 -22.49 6.12
N ASP A 96 -9.79 -21.22 6.25
CA ASP A 96 -8.86 -20.74 7.26
C ASP A 96 -9.56 -19.64 8.07
N ASP A 97 -10.14 -20.03 9.21
CA ASP A 97 -10.93 -19.15 10.06
C ASP A 97 -10.11 -17.99 10.62
N ASP A 98 -8.82 -18.20 10.91
CA ASP A 98 -7.92 -17.19 11.46
C ASP A 98 -7.59 -16.14 10.42
N ILE A 99 -7.28 -16.54 9.18
CA ILE A 99 -7.11 -15.62 8.05
C ILE A 99 -8.42 -14.87 7.76
N ALA A 100 -9.55 -15.58 7.73
CA ALA A 100 -10.84 -14.97 7.44
C ALA A 100 -11.25 -13.94 8.51
N ASP A 101 -10.98 -14.20 9.78
CA ASP A 101 -11.23 -13.28 10.88
C ASP A 101 -10.26 -12.08 10.85
N HIS A 102 -8.97 -12.33 10.58
CA HIS A 102 -7.96 -11.30 10.40
C HIS A 102 -8.35 -10.28 9.32
N LEU A 103 -8.73 -10.77 8.13
CA LEU A 103 -9.12 -9.91 7.01
C LEU A 103 -10.33 -9.02 7.32
N LYS A 104 -11.25 -9.46 8.18
CA LYS A 104 -12.40 -8.65 8.64
C LYS A 104 -12.00 -7.56 9.63
N LYS A 105 -10.89 -7.75 10.35
CA LYS A 105 -10.37 -6.80 11.34
C LYS A 105 -9.49 -5.70 10.72
N ILE A 106 -9.19 -5.79 9.43
CA ILE A 106 -8.57 -4.70 8.68
C ILE A 106 -9.64 -3.68 8.32
N THR A 107 -9.49 -2.42 8.75
CA THR A 107 -10.50 -1.36 8.53
C THR A 107 -9.88 -0.04 8.06
N GLY A 108 -10.72 0.89 7.60
CA GLY A 108 -10.31 2.21 7.08
C GLY A 108 -9.96 2.24 5.60
N TRP A 109 -9.93 1.08 4.94
CA TRP A 109 -9.78 0.96 3.49
C TRP A 109 -11.11 1.20 2.75
N LYS A 110 -11.01 1.48 1.44
CA LYS A 110 -12.15 1.63 0.53
C LYS A 110 -12.12 0.65 -0.64
N TYR A 111 -10.92 0.17 -1.01
CA TYR A 111 -10.72 -0.77 -2.11
C TYR A 111 -9.70 -1.84 -1.72
N ILE A 112 -9.82 -3.03 -2.30
CA ILE A 112 -8.92 -4.15 -2.09
C ILE A 112 -8.43 -4.64 -3.45
N TYR A 113 -7.15 -4.96 -3.54
CA TYR A 113 -6.56 -5.53 -4.75
C TYR A 113 -5.65 -6.70 -4.41
N GLU A 114 -5.64 -7.70 -5.28
CA GLU A 114 -4.54 -8.66 -5.30
C GLU A 114 -3.28 -7.97 -5.83
N ALA A 115 -2.14 -8.37 -5.27
CA ALA A 115 -0.87 -7.77 -5.54
C ALA A 115 0.21 -8.81 -5.77
N SER A 116 1.39 -8.35 -6.18
CA SER A 116 2.58 -9.18 -6.30
C SER A 116 3.78 -8.39 -5.81
N LEU A 117 4.82 -9.08 -5.37
CA LEU A 117 6.11 -8.43 -5.17
C LEU A 117 6.67 -7.99 -6.52
N VAL A 118 7.42 -6.89 -6.53
CA VAL A 118 8.30 -6.61 -7.67
C VAL A 118 9.39 -7.69 -7.77
N ASP A 119 9.93 -7.83 -8.96
CA ASP A 119 10.97 -8.82 -9.26
C ASP A 119 12.18 -8.59 -8.34
N GLN A 120 12.88 -9.66 -7.97
CA GLN A 120 13.96 -9.62 -6.97
C GLN A 120 15.05 -8.57 -7.26
N SER A 121 15.34 -8.32 -8.55
CA SER A 121 16.30 -7.31 -9.01
C SER A 121 15.85 -5.87 -8.72
N ALA A 122 14.55 -5.63 -8.59
CA ALA A 122 13.98 -4.34 -8.24
C ALA A 122 13.75 -4.16 -6.73
N GLN A 123 13.91 -5.24 -5.93
CA GLN A 123 13.76 -5.20 -4.49
C GLN A 123 14.96 -4.54 -3.81
N ASN A 124 14.73 -3.81 -2.72
CA ASN A 124 15.80 -3.30 -1.88
C ASN A 124 16.30 -4.38 -0.88
N PRO A 125 17.46 -4.19 -0.21
CA PRO A 125 17.99 -5.19 0.73
C PRO A 125 17.02 -5.59 1.84
N LYS A 126 16.26 -4.63 2.41
CA LYS A 126 15.26 -4.90 3.45
C LYS A 126 14.11 -5.79 2.95
N MET A 127 13.59 -5.55 1.75
CA MET A 127 12.56 -6.41 1.14
C MET A 127 13.10 -7.81 0.85
N ARG A 128 14.32 -7.94 0.29
CA ARG A 128 14.91 -9.26 0.03
C ARG A 128 15.11 -10.07 1.31
N LYS A 129 15.52 -9.40 2.40
CA LYS A 129 15.62 -10.02 3.72
C LYS A 129 14.25 -10.48 4.22
N LEU A 130 13.24 -9.61 4.17
CA LEU A 130 11.88 -9.95 4.56
C LEU A 130 11.36 -11.18 3.80
N VAL A 131 11.48 -11.19 2.47
CA VAL A 131 11.02 -12.32 1.64
C VAL A 131 11.72 -13.62 2.02
N LYS A 132 13.02 -13.57 2.31
CA LYS A 132 13.78 -14.73 2.80
C LYS A 132 13.28 -15.19 4.17
N ASP A 133 13.12 -14.26 5.10
CA ASP A 133 12.72 -14.55 6.49
C ASP A 133 11.29 -15.12 6.55
N LEU A 134 10.41 -14.72 5.63
CA LEU A 134 9.04 -15.24 5.54
C LEU A 134 8.93 -16.60 4.84
N SER A 135 9.97 -17.04 4.14
CA SER A 135 9.98 -18.31 3.39
C SER A 135 10.86 -19.40 4.02
N MET A 136 11.77 -19.06 4.95
CA MET A 136 12.77 -19.99 5.48
C MET A 136 13.11 -19.77 6.96
N PRO A 137 12.51 -20.53 7.90
CA PRO A 137 11.35 -21.39 7.70
C PRO A 137 10.09 -20.57 7.34
N PRO A 138 9.09 -21.15 6.66
CA PRO A 138 7.87 -20.42 6.33
C PRO A 138 7.18 -19.87 7.57
N ALA A 139 6.93 -18.55 7.60
CA ALA A 139 6.17 -17.94 8.68
C ALA A 139 4.69 -18.31 8.55
N LEU A 140 4.06 -18.78 9.63
CA LEU A 140 2.65 -19.19 9.64
C LEU A 140 1.68 -18.02 9.81
N SER A 141 2.15 -16.88 10.30
CA SER A 141 1.35 -15.67 10.44
C SER A 141 1.42 -14.79 9.18
N PRO A 142 0.38 -13.99 8.90
CA PRO A 142 0.45 -12.87 7.98
C PRO A 142 1.58 -11.91 8.32
N TYR A 143 2.08 -11.24 7.27
CA TYR A 143 2.94 -10.08 7.43
C TYR A 143 2.21 -8.84 6.93
N SER A 144 2.31 -7.76 7.68
CA SER A 144 1.55 -6.54 7.43
C SER A 144 2.48 -5.32 7.43
N ALA A 145 2.28 -4.43 6.48
CA ALA A 145 2.99 -3.16 6.44
C ALA A 145 2.12 -2.05 5.85
N ALA A 146 2.31 -0.82 6.33
CA ALA A 146 1.77 0.36 5.68
C ALA A 146 2.35 0.48 4.26
N ILE A 147 1.57 1.02 3.33
CA ILE A 147 2.04 1.29 1.97
C ILE A 147 1.68 2.70 1.51
N VAL A 148 2.53 3.24 0.64
CA VAL A 148 2.27 4.48 -0.11
C VAL A 148 2.62 4.28 -1.58
N SER A 149 1.77 4.78 -2.47
CA SER A 149 2.01 4.71 -3.91
C SER A 149 3.25 5.53 -4.30
N GLY A 150 3.98 4.99 -5.27
CA GLY A 150 5.28 5.48 -5.71
C GLY A 150 6.44 4.71 -5.11
N LYS A 151 7.57 4.76 -5.82
CA LYS A 151 8.84 4.16 -5.38
C LYS A 151 9.65 5.14 -4.55
N ILE A 152 10.01 4.76 -3.34
CA ILE A 152 10.97 5.47 -2.50
C ILE A 152 12.34 4.81 -2.69
N ALA A 153 13.35 5.59 -3.08
CA ALA A 153 14.65 5.05 -3.48
C ALA A 153 15.52 4.57 -2.30
N GLY A 154 15.34 5.15 -1.12
CA GLY A 154 16.11 4.80 0.08
C GLY A 154 15.56 3.59 0.84
N GLU A 155 16.37 3.03 1.74
CA GLU A 155 15.93 2.01 2.70
C GLU A 155 15.24 2.60 3.93
N GLU A 156 15.31 3.93 4.07
CA GLU A 156 14.68 4.71 5.11
C GLU A 156 14.20 6.03 4.55
N VAL A 157 13.19 6.58 5.21
CA VAL A 157 12.66 7.90 4.95
C VAL A 157 12.24 8.54 6.26
N ASP A 158 12.30 9.87 6.35
CA ASP A 158 11.85 10.59 7.54
C ASP A 158 10.34 10.36 7.79
N LYS A 159 9.89 10.62 9.03
CA LYS A 159 8.47 10.51 9.41
C LYS A 159 7.55 11.41 8.58
N LYS A 160 8.10 12.51 8.07
CA LYS A 160 7.48 13.44 7.15
C LYS A 160 8.34 13.49 5.90
N PHE A 161 7.75 13.23 4.74
CA PHE A 161 8.46 13.11 3.47
C PHE A 161 7.55 13.52 2.32
N SER A 162 8.07 13.48 1.09
CA SER A 162 7.28 13.74 -0.10
C SER A 162 7.40 12.61 -1.11
N THR A 163 6.27 12.25 -1.72
CA THR A 163 6.20 11.30 -2.83
C THR A 163 5.04 11.70 -3.74
N GLY A 164 5.19 11.51 -5.05
CA GLY A 164 4.16 11.90 -6.02
C GLY A 164 3.72 13.37 -5.91
N GLY A 165 4.63 14.27 -5.56
CA GLY A 165 4.33 15.71 -5.40
C GLY A 165 3.53 16.07 -4.14
N ALA A 166 3.14 15.10 -3.30
CA ALA A 166 2.40 15.35 -2.06
C ALA A 166 3.29 15.20 -0.81
N ALA A 167 2.96 15.97 0.22
CA ALA A 167 3.53 15.82 1.55
C ALA A 167 2.86 14.67 2.30
N ILE A 168 3.64 13.71 2.76
CA ILE A 168 3.19 12.55 3.51
C ILE A 168 3.78 12.60 4.92
N SER A 169 2.97 12.26 5.92
CA SER A 169 3.51 11.81 7.21
C SER A 169 2.98 10.43 7.57
N PHE A 170 3.82 9.58 8.15
CA PHE A 170 3.43 8.24 8.58
C PHE A 170 3.94 7.92 9.99
N SER A 171 3.06 7.32 10.80
CA SER A 171 3.41 6.68 12.05
C SER A 171 2.47 5.52 12.35
N THR A 172 2.90 4.63 13.23
CA THR A 172 2.02 3.60 13.81
C THR A 172 1.67 3.91 15.26
N LEU A 173 0.55 3.37 15.71
CA LEU A 173 0.17 3.33 17.12
C LEU A 173 -0.45 1.97 17.43
N GLU A 174 0.18 1.23 18.32
CA GLU A 174 -0.39 0.01 18.88
C GLU A 174 -1.29 0.35 20.07
N ASN A 175 -2.51 -0.19 20.09
CA ASN A 175 -3.42 -0.05 21.21
C ASN A 175 -4.13 -1.38 21.47
N LYS A 176 -3.76 -2.03 22.58
CA LYS A 176 -4.19 -3.41 22.88
C LYS A 176 -3.85 -4.30 21.68
N ASN A 177 -4.83 -4.98 21.10
CA ASN A 177 -4.65 -5.93 20.01
C ASN A 177 -4.94 -5.29 18.63
N VAL A 178 -4.75 -3.98 18.49
CA VAL A 178 -5.00 -3.25 17.24
C VAL A 178 -3.81 -2.38 16.89
N MET A 179 -3.25 -2.61 15.71
CA MET A 179 -2.28 -1.72 15.07
C MET A 179 -3.03 -0.63 14.30
N GLN A 180 -2.66 0.63 14.50
CA GLN A 180 -3.19 1.77 13.73
C GLN A 180 -2.10 2.33 12.83
N TYR A 181 -2.37 2.40 11.53
CA TYR A 181 -1.54 3.05 10.53
C TYR A 181 -2.07 4.45 10.29
N LYS A 182 -1.31 5.47 10.71
CA LYS A 182 -1.70 6.87 10.62
C LYS A 182 -0.93 7.56 9.51
N PHE A 183 -1.65 7.94 8.47
CA PHE A 183 -1.13 8.77 7.38
C PHE A 183 -1.70 10.18 7.48
N SER A 184 -0.95 11.14 6.95
CA SER A 184 -1.47 12.43 6.51
C SER A 184 -0.98 12.68 5.09
N VAL A 185 -1.89 12.95 4.16
CA VAL A 185 -1.59 13.24 2.76
C VAL A 185 -1.97 14.70 2.50
N ASN A 186 -1.00 15.57 2.29
CA ASN A 186 -1.19 17.03 2.19
C ASN A 186 -1.97 17.64 3.37
N GLY A 187 -1.81 17.08 4.57
CA GLY A 187 -2.54 17.51 5.76
C GLY A 187 -3.83 16.72 6.03
N GLU A 188 -4.39 16.05 5.02
CA GLU A 188 -5.61 15.25 5.17
C GLU A 188 -5.30 13.92 5.86
N PRO A 189 -5.93 13.62 7.01
CA PRO A 189 -5.65 12.39 7.75
C PRO A 189 -6.28 11.18 7.07
N VAL A 190 -5.51 10.08 6.97
CA VAL A 190 -6.01 8.77 6.58
C VAL A 190 -5.60 7.77 7.67
N LYS A 191 -6.57 7.01 8.17
CA LYS A 191 -6.36 6.02 9.23
C LYS A 191 -6.81 4.66 8.74
N LEU A 192 -5.90 3.69 8.80
CA LEU A 192 -6.21 2.28 8.65
C LEU A 192 -5.92 1.55 9.97
N THR A 193 -6.59 0.44 10.21
CA THR A 193 -6.33 -0.41 11.37
C THR A 193 -6.25 -1.86 10.97
N GLU A 194 -5.56 -2.62 11.78
CA GLU A 194 -5.42 -4.07 11.67
C GLU A 194 -5.52 -4.65 13.08
N GLY A 195 -6.33 -5.70 13.26
CA GLY A 195 -6.30 -6.47 14.50
C GLY A 195 -5.10 -7.41 14.49
N MET A 196 -4.43 -7.58 15.64
CA MET A 196 -3.36 -8.57 15.74
C MET A 196 -3.86 -9.96 15.36
N PHE A 197 -3.07 -10.67 14.58
CA PHE A 197 -3.30 -12.07 14.22
C PHE A 197 -3.20 -12.94 15.48
N ALA A 198 -4.03 -13.99 15.57
CA ALA A 198 -3.96 -14.91 16.71
C ALA A 198 -2.67 -15.75 16.64
N ASP A 199 -2.03 -15.94 17.79
CA ASP A 199 -0.86 -16.82 17.96
C ASP A 199 -1.26 -18.30 18.07
#